data_AF-A0A534R9Q8-F1
#
_entry.id   AF-A0A534R9Q8-F1
#
_cell.length_a   1.000
_cell.length_b   1.000
_cell.length_c   1.000
_cell.angle_alpha   90.00
_cell.angle_beta   90.00
_cell.angle_gamma   90.00
#
_symmetry.space_group_name_H-M   'P 1'
#
loop_
_entity.id
_entity.type
_entity.pdbx_description
1 polymer ?
#
loop_
_entity_poly.entity_id
_entity_poly.type
_entity_poly.pdbx_seq_one_letter_code
_entity_poly.pdbx_strand_id
1 'polypeptide(L)'
;AMLVFLFSALAIRAVSKAAFYVINDVRAQFKEKPGILAGTERPDYRRCVDIVTRGALREMVLPGVLAVGMPIVTGILFRVTFHVGAEAVAALLMVGTMSGILMATLLNNGGGAWDNAKKYIEMGHYGGKGSPAHKAAVIGDTVGDPFKDTAGPSIHVLIKLLSTITLVMAPLFI
;
A
#
# COMPACT_ATOMS: atom_id res chain seq x y z
N ALA A 1 -6.92 2.92 16.47
CA ALA A 1 -7.02 1.67 15.68
C ALA A 1 -7.44 1.92 14.24
N MET A 2 -8.62 2.51 14.01
CA MET A 2 -9.20 2.68 12.65
C MET A 2 -8.27 3.40 11.66
N LEU A 3 -7.48 4.39 12.12
CA LEU A 3 -6.50 5.10 11.28
C LEU A 3 -5.59 4.16 10.49
N VAL A 4 -5.08 3.10 11.12
CA VAL A 4 -4.19 2.13 10.47
C VAL A 4 -4.93 1.39 9.35
N PHE A 5 -6.15 0.94 9.62
CA PHE A 5 -6.96 0.23 8.61
C PHE A 5 -7.34 1.15 7.45
N LEU A 6 -7.72 2.39 7.74
CA LEU A 6 -8.04 3.38 6.71
C LEU A 6 -6.81 3.70 5.86
N PHE A 7 -5.65 3.93 6.48
CA PHE A 7 -4.39 4.16 5.76
C PHE A 7 -4.05 2.96 4.85
N SER A 8 -4.11 1.74 5.36
CA SER A 8 -3.87 0.52 4.58
C SER A 8 -4.86 0.38 3.42
N ALA A 9 -6.14 0.63 3.65
CA ALA A 9 -7.16 0.55 2.60
C ALA A 9 -6.89 1.57 1.49
N LEU A 10 -6.50 2.79 1.84
CA LEU A 10 -6.13 3.81 0.86
C LEU A 10 -4.88 3.43 0.06
N ALA A 11 -3.84 2.92 0.73
CA ALA A 11 -2.61 2.49 0.10
C ALA A 11 -2.84 1.29 -0.86
N ILE A 12 -3.58 0.27 -0.43
CA ILE A 12 -3.92 -0.88 -1.28
C ILE A 12 -4.75 -0.43 -2.47
N ARG A 13 -5.78 0.40 -2.25
CA ARG A 13 -6.63 0.92 -3.33
C ARG A 13 -5.86 1.75 -4.35
N ALA A 14 -4.87 2.53 -3.90
CA ALA A 14 -3.99 3.31 -4.78
C ALA A 14 -3.25 2.39 -5.76
N VAL A 15 -2.64 1.32 -5.25
CA VAL A 15 -1.94 0.33 -6.08
C VAL A 15 -2.90 -0.38 -7.03
N SER A 16 -4.09 -0.79 -6.55
CA SER A 16 -5.07 -1.46 -7.41
C SER A 16 -5.52 -0.60 -8.59
N LYS A 17 -5.73 0.70 -8.38
CA LYS A 17 -6.06 1.63 -9.48
C LYS A 17 -4.90 1.79 -10.46
N ALA A 18 -3.68 1.98 -9.94
CA ALA A 18 -2.49 2.11 -10.79
C ALA A 18 -2.26 0.86 -11.64
N ALA A 19 -2.40 -0.33 -11.04
CA ALA A 19 -2.33 -1.60 -11.73
C ALA A 19 -3.39 -1.70 -12.85
N PHE A 20 -4.61 -1.25 -12.61
CA PHE A 20 -5.67 -1.24 -13.64
C PHE A 20 -5.30 -0.35 -14.84
N TYR A 21 -4.69 0.82 -14.61
CA TYR A 21 -4.21 1.67 -15.70
C TYR A 21 -3.12 0.98 -16.52
N VAL A 22 -2.17 0.32 -15.87
CA VAL A 22 -1.11 -0.46 -16.54
C VAL A 22 -1.69 -1.61 -17.35
N ILE A 23 -2.64 -2.37 -16.80
CA ILE A 23 -3.29 -3.50 -17.50
C ILE A 23 -3.98 -3.02 -18.78
N ASN A 24 -4.74 -1.92 -18.70
CA ASN A 24 -5.41 -1.36 -19.87
C ASN A 24 -4.42 -0.85 -20.91
N ASP A 25 -3.32 -0.24 -20.48
CA ASP A 25 -2.26 0.21 -21.37
C ASP A 25 -1.60 -0.94 -22.11
N VAL A 26 -1.17 -1.98 -21.39
CA VAL A 26 -0.54 -3.18 -21.97
C VAL A 26 -1.49 -3.87 -22.96
N ARG A 27 -2.78 -3.98 -22.62
CA ARG A 27 -3.80 -4.55 -23.52
C ARG A 27 -4.00 -3.70 -24.78
N ALA A 28 -4.00 -2.37 -24.64
CA ALA A 28 -4.09 -1.46 -25.78
C ALA A 28 -2.87 -1.61 -26.69
N GLN A 29 -1.65 -1.65 -26.13
CA GLN A 29 -0.43 -1.86 -26.91
C GLN A 29 -0.44 -3.19 -27.67
N PHE A 30 -0.86 -4.29 -27.03
CA PHE A 30 -0.97 -5.59 -27.73
C PHE A 30 -2.01 -5.59 -28.86
N LYS A 31 -3.09 -4.81 -28.73
CA LYS A 31 -4.12 -4.68 -29.77
C LYS A 31 -3.68 -3.78 -30.92
N GLU A 32 -3.03 -2.66 -30.61
CA GLU A 32 -2.53 -1.68 -31.58
C GLU A 32 -1.33 -2.21 -32.36
N LYS A 33 -0.47 -3.02 -31.71
CA LYS A 33 0.78 -3.55 -32.25
C LYS A 33 0.89 -5.06 -32.04
N PRO A 34 0.27 -5.88 -32.91
CA PRO A 34 0.32 -7.35 -32.80
C PRO A 34 1.74 -7.93 -32.88
N GLY A 35 2.66 -7.21 -33.54
CA GLY A 35 4.08 -7.57 -33.64
C GLY A 35 4.81 -7.69 -32.30
N ILE A 36 4.26 -7.11 -31.23
CA ILE A 36 4.81 -7.25 -29.87
C ILE A 36 4.70 -8.69 -29.38
N LEU A 37 3.57 -9.36 -29.60
CA LEU A 37 3.36 -10.76 -29.19
C LEU A 37 4.18 -11.73 -30.05
N ALA A 38 4.43 -11.35 -31.32
CA ALA A 38 5.31 -12.09 -32.22
C ALA A 38 6.81 -11.84 -31.95
N GLY A 39 7.14 -10.88 -31.07
CA GLY A 39 8.53 -10.51 -30.76
C GLY A 39 9.25 -9.72 -31.86
N THR A 40 8.52 -9.26 -32.89
CA THR A 40 9.08 -8.51 -34.03
C THR A 40 9.09 -7.00 -33.80
N GLU A 41 8.27 -6.50 -32.86
CA GLU A 41 8.20 -5.09 -32.49
C GLU A 41 8.41 -4.90 -30.99
N ARG A 42 9.05 -3.80 -30.59
CA ARG A 42 9.27 -3.47 -29.17
C ARG A 42 8.06 -2.72 -28.57
N PRO A 43 7.63 -3.06 -27.34
CA PRO A 43 6.62 -2.28 -26.60
C PRO A 43 7.07 -0.85 -26.31
N ASP A 44 6.10 0.04 -26.09
CA ASP A 44 6.36 1.37 -25.56
C ASP A 44 6.44 1.31 -24.02
N TYR A 45 7.66 1.16 -23.53
CA TYR A 45 7.94 1.18 -22.09
C TYR A 45 7.77 2.58 -21.46
N ARG A 46 8.04 3.65 -22.23
CA ARG A 46 7.97 5.02 -21.73
C ARG A 46 6.54 5.37 -21.32
N ARG A 47 5.57 4.96 -22.13
CA ARG A 47 4.14 5.15 -21.86
C ARG A 47 3.71 4.49 -20.54
N CYS A 48 4.13 3.24 -20.32
CA CYS A 48 3.84 2.52 -19.08
C CYS A 48 4.46 3.22 -17.85
N VAL A 49 5.73 3.66 -17.96
CA VAL A 49 6.41 4.40 -16.88
C VAL A 49 5.68 5.70 -16.54
N ASP A 50 5.29 6.51 -17.53
CA ASP A 50 4.59 7.79 -17.28
C ASP A 50 3.24 7.56 -16.56
N ILE A 51 2.50 6.52 -16.93
CA ILE A 51 1.24 6.14 -16.29
C ILE A 51 1.45 5.78 -14.81
N VAL A 52 2.43 4.91 -14.52
CA VAL A 52 2.72 4.50 -13.14
C VAL A 52 3.21 5.68 -12.31
N THR A 53 4.10 6.52 -12.85
CA THR A 53 4.61 7.69 -12.15
C THR A 53 3.51 8.68 -11.79
N ARG A 54 2.65 9.06 -12.75
CA ARG A 54 1.54 9.98 -12.49
C ARG A 54 0.53 9.38 -11.51
N GLY A 55 0.22 8.09 -11.65
CA GLY A 55 -0.68 7.38 -10.75
C GLY A 55 -0.17 7.37 -9.31
N ALA A 56 1.11 7.01 -9.12
CA ALA A 56 1.76 6.99 -7.82
C ALA A 56 1.78 8.38 -7.16
N LEU A 57 2.20 9.41 -7.90
CA LEU A 57 2.27 10.78 -7.39
C LEU A 57 0.90 11.32 -6.95
N ARG A 58 -0.17 10.97 -7.67
CA ARG A 58 -1.52 11.43 -7.34
C ARG A 58 -2.12 10.68 -6.15
N GLU A 59 -1.97 9.36 -6.10
CA GLU A 59 -2.63 8.55 -5.08
C GLU A 59 -1.86 8.55 -3.74
N MET A 60 -0.57 8.91 -3.70
CA MET A 60 0.20 9.02 -2.44
C MET A 60 -0.20 10.22 -1.57
N VAL A 61 -0.84 11.25 -2.16
CA VAL A 61 -1.20 12.48 -1.44
C VAL A 61 -2.19 12.19 -0.31
N LEU A 62 -3.21 11.39 -0.58
CA LEU A 62 -4.29 11.15 0.37
C LEU A 62 -3.82 10.37 1.63
N PRO A 63 -3.10 9.25 1.52
CA PRO A 63 -2.49 8.59 2.68
C PRO A 63 -1.51 9.50 3.45
N GLY A 64 -0.72 10.33 2.74
CA GLY A 64 0.22 11.26 3.35
C GLY A 64 -0.47 12.35 4.17
N VAL A 65 -1.50 12.99 3.60
CA VAL A 65 -2.33 13.98 4.30
C VAL A 65 -3.03 13.35 5.50
N LEU A 66 -3.53 12.12 5.37
CA LEU A 66 -4.15 11.40 6.49
C LEU A 66 -3.15 11.18 7.63
N ALA A 67 -1.93 10.74 7.32
CA ALA A 67 -0.89 10.45 8.31
C ALA A 67 -0.49 11.70 9.12
N VAL A 68 -0.35 12.85 8.45
CA VAL A 68 0.05 14.12 9.08
C VAL A 68 -1.13 14.82 9.75
N GLY A 69 -2.27 14.87 9.06
CA GLY A 69 -3.44 15.62 9.49
C GLY A 69 -4.15 15.00 10.68
N MET A 70 -4.21 13.66 10.78
CA MET A 70 -4.97 13.01 11.85
C MET A 70 -4.58 13.40 13.28
N PRO A 71 -3.30 13.33 13.69
CA PRO A 71 -2.90 13.71 15.05
C PRO A 71 -3.18 15.19 15.33
N ILE A 72 -2.98 16.07 14.36
CA ILE A 72 -3.23 17.52 14.50
C ILE A 72 -4.72 17.80 14.68
N VAL A 73 -5.55 17.25 13.79
CA VAL A 73 -7.01 17.44 13.82
C VAL A 73 -7.59 16.86 15.11
N THR A 74 -7.14 15.66 15.50
CA THR A 74 -7.62 15.01 16.74
C THR A 74 -7.22 15.83 17.96
N GLY A 75 -5.97 16.29 18.05
CA GLY A 75 -5.50 17.09 19.18
C GLY A 75 -6.24 18.42 19.33
N ILE A 76 -6.41 19.18 18.24
CA ILE A 76 -7.11 20.47 18.27
C ILE A 76 -8.60 20.27 18.54
N LEU A 77 -9.26 19.33 17.85
CA LEU A 77 -10.70 19.11 17.98
C LEU A 77 -11.08 18.67 19.38
N PHE A 78 -10.33 17.72 19.96
CA PHE A 78 -10.59 17.24 21.32
C PHE A 78 -10.22 18.25 22.39
N ARG A 79 -9.20 19.09 22.14
CA ARG A 79 -8.89 20.23 23.01
C ARG A 79 -10.03 21.24 23.05
N VAL A 80 -10.53 21.68 21.90
CA VAL A 80 -11.59 22.70 21.83
C VAL A 80 -12.94 22.15 22.34
N THR A 81 -13.27 20.90 22.02
CA THR A 81 -14.59 20.34 22.32
C THR A 81 -14.68 19.75 23.72
N PHE A 82 -13.63 19.06 24.18
CA PHE A 82 -13.66 18.24 25.41
C PHE A 82 -12.55 18.60 26.40
N HIS A 83 -11.65 19.55 26.06
CA HIS A 83 -10.53 19.99 26.90
C HIS A 83 -9.53 18.86 27.24
N VAL A 84 -9.46 17.83 26.40
CA VAL A 84 -8.59 16.64 26.56
C VAL A 84 -7.75 16.35 25.31
N GLY A 85 -7.06 17.38 24.81
CA GLY A 85 -6.29 17.29 23.56
C GLY A 85 -5.11 16.33 23.67
N ALA A 86 -4.29 16.49 24.71
CA ALA A 86 -3.08 15.68 24.91
C ALA A 86 -3.42 14.19 25.13
N GLU A 87 -4.43 13.89 25.94
CA GLU A 87 -4.88 12.52 26.22
C GLU A 87 -5.45 11.84 24.98
N ALA A 88 -6.21 12.57 24.16
CA ALA A 88 -6.77 12.03 22.93
C ALA A 88 -5.67 11.66 21.91
N VAL A 89 -4.66 12.53 21.73
CA VAL A 89 -3.54 12.23 20.83
C VAL A 89 -2.66 11.12 21.39
N ALA A 90 -2.44 11.07 22.71
CA ALA A 90 -1.73 9.97 23.37
C ALA A 90 -2.44 8.62 23.14
N ALA A 91 -3.76 8.58 23.28
CA ALA A 91 -4.56 7.40 22.98
C ALA A 91 -4.49 7.01 21.49
N LEU A 92 -4.55 7.99 20.58
CA LEU A 92 -4.38 7.77 19.15
C LEU A 92 -3.02 7.15 18.83
N LEU A 93 -1.94 7.67 19.42
CA LEU A 93 -0.59 7.16 19.26
C LEU A 93 -0.45 5.73 19.80
N MET A 94 -0.93 5.48 21.01
CA MET A 94 -0.84 4.16 21.67
C MET A 94 -1.59 3.09 20.87
N VAL A 95 -2.89 3.30 20.63
CA VAL A 95 -3.73 2.34 19.92
C VAL A 95 -3.33 2.23 18.44
N GLY A 96 -2.92 3.36 17.84
CA GLY A 96 -2.37 3.39 16.48
C GLY A 96 -1.12 2.53 16.35
N THR A 97 -0.21 2.58 17.32
CA THR A 97 1.00 1.77 17.34
C THR A 97 0.69 0.27 17.49
N MET A 98 -0.15 -0.10 18.46
CA MET A 98 -0.52 -1.50 18.69
C MET A 98 -1.17 -2.13 17.44
N SER A 99 -2.18 -1.46 16.90
CA SER A 99 -2.86 -1.94 15.67
C SER A 99 -1.94 -1.89 14.45
N GLY A 100 -1.05 -0.89 14.37
CA GLY A 100 -0.09 -0.74 13.29
C GLY A 100 0.90 -1.89 13.22
N ILE A 101 1.51 -2.28 14.34
CA ILE A 101 2.47 -3.39 14.38
C ILE A 101 1.81 -4.70 13.94
N LEU A 102 0.62 -5.00 14.47
CA LEU A 102 -0.12 -6.22 14.11
C LEU A 102 -0.46 -6.24 12.62
N MET A 103 -0.99 -5.12 12.10
CA MET A 103 -1.38 -5.02 10.69
C MET A 103 -0.16 -5.08 9.75
N ALA A 104 0.93 -4.39 10.07
CA ALA A 104 2.15 -4.40 9.28
C ALA A 104 2.73 -5.83 9.19
N THR A 105 2.76 -6.53 10.32
CA THR A 105 3.25 -7.93 10.39
C THR A 105 2.40 -8.86 9.53
N LEU A 106 1.06 -8.73 9.62
CA LEU A 106 0.13 -9.51 8.81
C LEU A 106 0.36 -9.28 7.31
N LEU A 107 0.45 -8.02 6.88
CA LEU A 107 0.59 -7.66 5.47
C LEU A 107 1.95 -8.10 4.91
N ASN A 108 3.04 -7.82 5.62
CA ASN A 108 4.40 -8.17 5.19
C ASN A 108 4.57 -9.69 5.07
N ASN A 109 4.17 -10.43 6.10
CA ASN A 109 4.32 -11.89 6.13
C ASN A 109 3.35 -12.58 5.18
N GLY A 110 2.10 -12.11 5.10
CA GLY A 110 1.10 -12.66 4.18
C GLY A 110 1.52 -12.51 2.73
N GLY A 111 1.93 -11.30 2.33
CA GLY A 111 2.43 -11.06 0.98
C GLY A 111 3.70 -11.85 0.67
N GLY A 112 4.66 -11.89 1.61
CA GLY A 112 5.90 -12.66 1.44
C GLY A 112 5.66 -14.17 1.33
N ALA A 113 4.69 -14.70 2.08
CA ALA A 113 4.31 -16.10 1.99
C ALA A 113 3.73 -16.45 0.61
N TRP A 114 2.88 -15.60 0.03
CA TRP A 114 2.35 -15.82 -1.32
C TRP A 114 3.43 -15.76 -2.41
N ASP A 115 4.36 -14.81 -2.34
CA ASP A 115 5.48 -14.74 -3.30
C ASP A 115 6.38 -15.99 -3.21
N ASN A 116 6.70 -16.42 -1.97
CA ASN A 116 7.52 -17.62 -1.76
C ASN A 116 6.79 -18.90 -2.19
N ALA A 117 5.48 -19.00 -1.99
CA ALA A 117 4.69 -20.12 -2.48
C ALA A 117 4.70 -20.19 -4.01
N LYS A 118 4.55 -19.04 -4.70
CA LYS A 118 4.68 -18.95 -6.15
C LYS A 118 6.07 -19.41 -6.61
N LYS A 119 7.14 -18.88 -6.02
CA LYS A 119 8.53 -19.28 -6.32
C LYS A 119 8.77 -20.77 -6.10
N TYR A 120 8.19 -21.35 -5.04
CA TYR A 120 8.29 -22.77 -4.75
C TYR A 120 7.70 -23.65 -5.86
N ILE A 121 6.54 -23.26 -6.38
CA ILE A 121 5.88 -23.93 -7.52
C ILE A 121 6.69 -23.70 -8.81
N GLU A 122 7.25 -22.51 -9.02
CA GLU A 122 8.10 -22.20 -10.17
C GLU A 122 9.37 -23.05 -10.25
N MET A 123 9.84 -23.59 -9.12
CA MET A 123 10.96 -24.55 -9.04
C MET A 123 10.58 -25.99 -9.45
N GLY A 124 9.33 -26.25 -9.84
CA GLY A 124 8.88 -27.55 -10.35
C GLY A 124 7.97 -28.33 -9.40
N HIS A 125 7.78 -27.86 -8.17
CA HIS A 125 6.81 -28.45 -7.25
C HIS A 125 5.38 -28.18 -7.74
N TYR A 126 4.45 -29.10 -7.46
CA TYR A 126 3.04 -28.97 -7.84
C TYR A 126 2.79 -28.64 -9.33
N GLY A 127 3.59 -29.23 -10.21
CA GLY A 127 3.40 -29.16 -11.66
C GLY A 127 4.14 -28.02 -12.37
N GLY A 128 4.88 -27.17 -11.66
CA GLY A 128 5.77 -26.19 -12.30
C GLY A 128 5.07 -25.02 -12.99
N LYS A 129 5.85 -24.23 -13.74
CA LYS A 129 5.35 -23.04 -14.47
C LYS A 129 4.26 -23.41 -15.49
N GLY A 130 3.18 -22.62 -15.50
CA GLY A 130 2.05 -22.79 -16.40
C GLY A 130 0.98 -23.77 -15.89
N SER A 131 1.24 -24.50 -14.81
CA SER A 131 0.26 -25.40 -14.18
C SER A 131 -0.92 -24.62 -13.56
N PRO A 132 -2.05 -25.29 -13.28
CA PRO A 132 -3.16 -24.67 -12.55
C PRO A 132 -2.74 -24.12 -11.19
N ALA A 133 -1.85 -24.83 -10.48
CA ALA A 133 -1.30 -24.39 -9.20
C ALA A 133 -0.43 -23.13 -9.35
N HIS A 134 0.38 -23.04 -10.41
CA HIS A 134 1.18 -21.83 -10.69
C HIS A 134 0.30 -20.63 -10.97
N LYS A 135 -0.76 -20.78 -11.78
CA LYS A 135 -1.71 -19.69 -12.06
C LYS A 135 -2.42 -19.21 -10.78
N ALA A 136 -2.83 -20.13 -9.90
CA ALA A 136 -3.44 -19.78 -8.62
C ALA A 136 -2.45 -19.04 -7.69
N ALA A 137 -1.19 -19.50 -7.64
CA ALA A 137 -0.15 -18.85 -6.84
C ALA A 137 0.22 -17.46 -7.37
N VAL A 138 0.23 -17.26 -8.69
CA VAL A 138 0.39 -15.93 -9.30
C VAL A 138 -0.73 -14.99 -8.87
N ILE A 139 -1.99 -15.45 -8.81
CA ILE A 139 -3.10 -14.64 -8.29
C ILE A 139 -2.85 -14.26 -6.83
N GLY A 140 -2.45 -15.22 -5.98
CA GLY A 140 -2.11 -14.96 -4.59
C GLY A 140 -1.01 -13.91 -4.42
N ASP A 141 0.07 -14.02 -5.21
CA ASP A 141 1.18 -13.06 -5.19
C ASP A 141 0.73 -11.66 -5.63
N THR A 142 -0.10 -11.54 -6.68
CA THR A 142 -0.63 -10.24 -7.11
C THR A 142 -1.54 -9.57 -6.07
N VAL A 143 -2.22 -10.35 -5.22
CA VAL A 143 -2.95 -9.83 -4.03
C VAL A 143 -1.96 -9.41 -2.94
N GLY A 144 -0.86 -10.15 -2.78
CA GLY A 144 0.20 -9.91 -1.81
C GLY A 144 1.11 -8.71 -2.13
N ASP A 145 1.31 -8.35 -3.39
CA ASP A 145 2.15 -7.21 -3.82
C ASP A 145 1.81 -5.89 -3.10
N PRO A 146 0.56 -5.39 -3.12
CA PRO A 146 0.23 -4.16 -2.40
C PRO A 146 0.38 -4.31 -0.87
N PHE A 147 0.35 -5.55 -0.35
CA PHE A 147 0.49 -5.81 1.09
C PHE A 147 1.96 -5.68 1.51
N LYS A 148 2.85 -6.42 0.86
CA LYS A 148 4.28 -6.52 1.24
C LYS A 148 5.12 -5.34 0.75
N ASP A 149 4.77 -4.71 -0.38
CA ASP A 149 5.62 -3.69 -1.01
C ASP A 149 5.08 -2.26 -0.84
N THR A 150 3.83 -2.09 -0.38
CA THR A 150 3.23 -0.76 -0.22
C THR A 150 2.68 -0.55 1.18
N ALA A 151 1.57 -1.19 1.53
CA ALA A 151 0.85 -0.89 2.76
C ALA A 151 1.64 -1.32 4.02
N GLY A 152 2.13 -2.55 4.06
CA GLY A 152 2.82 -3.11 5.22
C GLY A 152 4.06 -2.31 5.65
N PRO A 153 5.04 -2.05 4.76
CA PRO A 153 6.20 -1.21 5.08
C PRO A 153 5.81 0.22 5.44
N SER A 154 4.79 0.80 4.77
CA SER A 154 4.36 2.17 5.01
C SER A 154 3.72 2.37 6.38
N ILE A 155 3.11 1.34 6.98
CA ILE A 155 2.57 1.41 8.35
C ILE A 155 3.69 1.66 9.36
N HIS A 156 4.88 1.11 9.18
CA HIS A 156 6.02 1.40 10.07
C HIS A 156 6.41 2.89 10.02
N VAL A 157 6.35 3.49 8.83
CA VAL A 157 6.57 4.93 8.66
C VAL A 157 5.44 5.73 9.31
N LEU A 158 4.19 5.33 9.12
CA LEU A 158 3.02 5.96 9.75
C LEU A 158 3.16 6.02 11.27
N ILE A 159 3.53 4.92 11.93
CA ILE A 159 3.69 4.86 13.39
C ILE A 159 4.76 5.86 13.86
N LYS A 160 5.91 5.90 13.17
CA LYS A 160 7.00 6.84 13.49
C LYS A 160 6.55 8.29 13.31
N LEU A 161 5.86 8.58 12.20
CA LEU A 161 5.33 9.92 11.93
C LEU A 161 4.29 10.36 12.97
N LEU A 162 3.39 9.47 13.39
CA LEU A 162 2.44 9.78 14.45
C LEU A 162 3.16 10.18 15.74
N SER A 163 4.21 9.45 16.12
CA SER A 163 5.02 9.78 17.31
C SER A 163 5.71 11.14 17.17
N THR A 164 6.42 11.36 16.05
CA THR A 164 7.15 12.61 15.80
C THR A 164 6.22 13.82 15.77
N ILE A 165 5.09 13.74 15.07
CA ILE A 165 4.13 14.85 14.97
C ILE A 165 3.48 15.12 16.32
N THR A 166 3.08 14.07 17.04
CA THR A 166 2.52 14.21 18.39
C THR A 166 3.47 14.96 19.31
N LEU A 167 4.76 14.61 19.28
CA LEU A 167 5.77 15.22 20.13
C LEU A 167 6.03 16.69 19.74
N VAL A 168 6.23 16.98 18.45
CA VAL A 168 6.51 18.34 17.96
C VAL A 168 5.33 19.28 18.23
N MET A 169 4.10 18.77 18.07
CA MET A 169 2.87 19.55 18.23
C MET A 169 2.32 19.51 19.66
N ALA A 170 3.00 18.85 20.61
CA ALA A 170 2.54 18.73 21.99
C ALA A 170 2.16 20.07 22.66
N PRO A 171 2.91 21.19 22.46
CA PRO A 171 2.52 22.49 23.03
C PRO A 171 1.17 23.01 22.53
N LEU A 172 0.67 22.53 21.39
CA LEU A 172 -0.65 22.91 20.87
C LEU A 172 -1.80 22.10 21.49
N PHE A 173 -1.49 20.96 22.12
CA PHE A 173 -2.48 20.02 22.65
C PHE A 173 -2.68 20.14 24.16
N ILE A 174 -1.70 20.72 24.85
CA ILE A 174 -1.73 21.08 26.28
C ILE A 174 -2.46 22.43 26.45
#